data_AF-A0A4R0QII4-F1
#
_entry.id   AF-A0A4R0QII4-F1
#
_cell.length_a   1.000
_cell.length_b   1.000
_cell.length_c   1.000
_cell.angle_alpha   90.00
_cell.angle_beta   90.00
_cell.angle_gamma   90.00
#
_symmetry.space_group_name_H-M   'P 1'
#
loop_
_entity.id
_entity.type
_entity.pdbx_description
1 polymer ?
#
loop_
_entity_poly.entity_id
_entity_poly.type
_entity_poly.pdbx_seq_one_letter_code
_entity_poly.pdbx_strand_id
1 'polypeptide(L)'
;MDDDLDFDIPSVEDLQKEEYASDIHRNDNDASMNILAQGAVLKGNINVDGELKIYGKVIGDIISSSGVFIGETGVVEGNVKSAGMEVSGTFRGNAEVSGEFLVSSTGRIFGDLVIGTLNVNAGAMMRGKILMNIPEPVVPEMVPVDFEPAEDAIPEHNGHAARS
;
A
#
# COMPACT_ATOMS: atom_id res chain seq x y z
N MET A 1 16.69 42.87 -54.39
CA MET A 1 16.16 43.23 -53.07
C MET A 1 14.67 43.22 -53.28
N ASP A 2 14.05 42.15 -52.80
CA ASP A 2 12.68 42.02 -52.30
C ASP A 2 12.53 40.52 -52.03
N ASP A 3 13.06 40.09 -50.88
CA ASP A 3 12.76 38.78 -50.30
C ASP A 3 11.34 38.90 -49.73
N ASP A 4 10.36 38.46 -50.49
CA ASP A 4 8.99 38.26 -50.00
C ASP A 4 9.02 37.07 -49.02
N LEU A 5 9.33 37.38 -47.76
CA LEU A 5 9.12 36.45 -46.65
C LEU A 5 7.60 36.30 -46.44
N ASP A 6 7.03 35.31 -47.11
CA ASP A 6 5.70 34.79 -46.81
C ASP A 6 5.70 34.20 -45.40
N PHE A 7 5.40 35.05 -44.41
CA PHE A 7 5.08 34.60 -43.05
C PHE A 7 3.65 34.05 -43.09
N ASP A 8 3.51 32.75 -43.36
CA ASP A 8 2.25 32.04 -43.19
C ASP A 8 1.82 32.16 -41.72
N ILE A 9 0.89 33.07 -41.45
CA ILE A 9 0.25 33.20 -40.14
C ILE A 9 -0.77 32.05 -40.06
N PRO A 10 -0.59 31.06 -39.17
CA PRO A 10 -1.53 29.95 -39.07
C PRO A 10 -2.93 30.48 -38.75
N SER A 11 -3.95 29.89 -39.36
CA SER A 11 -5.32 30.33 -39.17
C SER A 11 -5.74 30.11 -37.71
N VAL A 12 -6.70 30.91 -37.22
CA VAL A 12 -7.24 30.77 -35.86
C VAL A 12 -7.84 29.37 -35.63
N GLU A 13 -8.28 28.71 -36.70
CA GLU A 13 -8.81 27.33 -36.69
C GLU A 13 -7.71 26.28 -36.52
N ASP A 14 -6.48 26.55 -37.01
CA ASP A 14 -5.30 25.70 -36.81
C ASP A 14 -4.79 25.81 -35.37
N LEU A 15 -4.81 27.02 -34.80
CA LEU A 15 -4.46 27.27 -33.40
C LEU A 15 -5.47 26.61 -32.44
N GLN A 16 -6.77 26.61 -32.77
CA GLN A 16 -7.79 25.92 -31.99
C GLN A 16 -7.69 24.39 -32.03
N LYS A 17 -7.18 23.82 -33.13
CA LYS A 17 -6.93 22.36 -33.24
C LYS A 17 -5.73 21.92 -32.40
N GLU A 18 -4.68 22.73 -32.30
CA GLU A 18 -3.53 22.42 -31.46
C GLU A 18 -3.86 22.50 -29.96
N GLU A 19 -4.71 23.46 -29.55
CA GLU A 19 -5.18 23.57 -28.17
C GLU A 19 -6.04 22.35 -27.77
N TYR A 20 -6.96 21.89 -28.63
CA TYR A 20 -7.87 20.77 -28.35
C TYR A 20 -7.21 19.38 -28.33
N ALA A 21 -6.05 19.22 -28.98
CA ALA A 21 -5.32 17.95 -28.99
C ALA A 21 -4.41 17.76 -27.75
N SER A 22 -4.17 18.82 -26.99
CA SER A 22 -3.24 18.80 -25.85
C SER A 22 -3.83 18.25 -24.54
N ASP A 23 -5.16 18.13 -24.45
CA ASP A 23 -5.85 17.58 -23.25
C ASP A 23 -5.78 16.04 -23.12
N ILE A 24 -5.14 15.35 -24.08
CA ILE A 24 -5.00 13.87 -24.07
C ILE A 24 -3.67 13.42 -23.44
N HIS A 25 -2.76 14.33 -23.05
CA HIS A 25 -1.51 13.95 -22.38
C HIS A 25 -1.51 14.28 -20.88
N ARG A 26 -2.31 13.54 -20.09
CA ARG A 26 -1.86 13.19 -18.74
C ARG A 26 -0.88 12.03 -18.86
N ASN A 27 0.40 12.36 -18.86
CA ASN A 27 1.46 11.39 -18.62
C ASN A 27 1.55 11.14 -17.11
N ASP A 28 0.54 10.47 -16.56
CA ASP A 28 0.64 9.75 -15.29
C ASP A 28 1.22 8.39 -15.65
N ASN A 29 2.41 8.07 -15.18
CA ASN A 29 3.06 6.78 -15.42
C ASN A 29 2.11 5.62 -15.02
N ASP A 30 1.51 4.99 -16.03
CA ASP A 30 0.79 3.71 -16.05
C ASP A 30 0.22 3.22 -14.70
N ALA A 31 -0.66 4.03 -14.10
CA ALA A 31 -1.61 3.53 -13.12
C ALA A 31 -2.85 3.07 -13.88
N SER A 32 -2.88 1.81 -14.30
CA SER A 32 -4.08 1.17 -14.83
C SER A 32 -5.25 1.43 -13.86
N MET A 33 -6.20 2.26 -14.27
CA MET A 33 -7.31 2.65 -13.41
C MET A 33 -8.40 1.57 -13.46
N ASN A 34 -8.39 0.66 -12.48
CA ASN A 34 -9.38 -0.41 -12.40
C ASN A 34 -10.47 -0.02 -11.40
N ILE A 35 -11.66 0.31 -11.90
CA ILE A 35 -12.79 0.73 -11.08
C ILE A 35 -14.05 -0.06 -11.42
N LEU A 36 -14.65 -0.69 -10.41
CA LEU A 36 -15.99 -1.25 -10.49
C LEU A 36 -16.97 -0.27 -9.84
N ALA A 37 -17.65 0.51 -10.67
CA ALA A 37 -18.52 1.59 -10.23
C ALA A 37 -19.80 1.09 -9.52
N GLN A 38 -20.41 1.98 -8.73
CA GLN A 38 -21.69 1.71 -8.08
C GLN A 38 -22.76 1.30 -9.11
N GLY A 39 -23.60 0.32 -8.76
CA GLY A 39 -24.63 -0.23 -9.64
C GLY A 39 -24.14 -1.36 -10.55
N ALA A 40 -22.83 -1.53 -10.72
CA ALA A 40 -22.27 -2.68 -11.41
C ALA A 40 -22.27 -3.93 -10.50
N VAL A 41 -22.52 -5.09 -11.10
CA VAL A 41 -22.42 -6.40 -10.44
C VAL A 41 -21.53 -7.30 -11.28
N LEU A 42 -20.39 -7.70 -10.72
CA LEU A 42 -19.50 -8.68 -11.33
C LEU A 42 -19.74 -10.05 -10.67
N LYS A 43 -19.93 -11.08 -11.49
CA LYS A 43 -20.01 -12.47 -11.07
C LYS A 43 -18.93 -13.27 -11.78
N GLY A 44 -18.02 -13.87 -11.04
CA GLY A 44 -16.86 -14.58 -11.57
C GLY A 44 -15.56 -14.05 -11.00
N ASN A 45 -14.45 -14.44 -11.63
CA ASN A 45 -13.11 -14.15 -11.11
C ASN A 45 -12.49 -12.98 -11.86
N ILE A 46 -11.71 -12.16 -11.14
CA ILE A 46 -11.02 -11.00 -11.69
C ILE A 46 -9.55 -11.02 -11.27
N ASN A 47 -8.66 -10.88 -12.26
CA ASN A 47 -7.24 -10.68 -12.05
C ASN A 47 -6.88 -9.29 -12.54
N VAL A 48 -6.24 -8.51 -11.68
CA VAL A 48 -5.83 -7.14 -11.97
C VAL A 48 -4.34 -7.01 -11.71
N ASP A 49 -3.62 -6.48 -12.69
CA ASP A 49 -2.26 -5.99 -12.47
C ASP A 49 -2.33 -4.51 -12.13
N GLY A 50 -2.20 -4.20 -10.84
CA GLY A 50 -2.41 -2.87 -10.27
C GLY A 50 -3.50 -2.82 -9.19
N GLU A 51 -3.94 -1.62 -8.86
CA GLU A 51 -4.97 -1.36 -7.84
C GLU A 51 -6.38 -1.55 -8.40
N LEU A 52 -7.27 -2.18 -7.63
CA LEU A 52 -8.69 -2.34 -7.96
C LEU A 52 -9.57 -1.61 -6.93
N LYS A 53 -10.40 -0.67 -7.40
CA LYS A 53 -11.37 0.07 -6.60
C LYS A 53 -12.79 -0.44 -6.84
N ILE A 54 -13.50 -0.80 -5.78
CA ILE A 54 -14.81 -1.46 -5.84
C ILE A 54 -15.84 -0.61 -5.09
N TYR A 55 -16.77 -0.04 -5.85
CA TYR A 55 -17.93 0.70 -5.35
C TYR A 55 -19.26 -0.02 -5.65
N GLY A 56 -19.26 -1.04 -6.53
CA GLY A 56 -20.40 -1.91 -6.80
C GLY A 56 -20.31 -3.26 -6.06
N LYS A 57 -20.86 -4.32 -6.66
CA LYS A 57 -20.89 -5.67 -6.07
C LYS A 57 -20.00 -6.65 -6.84
N VAL A 58 -19.17 -7.41 -6.13
CA VAL A 58 -18.39 -8.54 -6.68
C VAL A 58 -18.78 -9.83 -5.98
N ILE A 59 -19.03 -10.88 -6.76
CA ILE A 59 -19.27 -12.24 -6.29
C ILE A 59 -18.30 -13.18 -7.01
N GLY A 60 -17.25 -13.61 -6.32
CA GLY A 60 -16.18 -14.46 -6.88
C GLY A 60 -14.80 -14.10 -6.38
N ASP A 61 -13.76 -14.65 -7.01
CA ASP A 61 -12.38 -14.50 -6.56
C ASP A 61 -11.69 -13.28 -7.18
N ILE A 62 -10.94 -12.54 -6.36
CA ILE A 62 -10.20 -11.33 -6.76
C ILE A 62 -8.72 -11.57 -6.51
N ILE A 63 -7.89 -11.35 -7.53
CA ILE A 63 -6.43 -11.28 -7.38
C ILE A 63 -5.96 -9.93 -7.90
N SER A 64 -5.23 -9.21 -7.06
CA SER A 64 -4.59 -7.94 -7.42
C SER A 64 -3.10 -8.00 -7.06
N SER A 65 -2.24 -7.57 -7.97
CA SER A 65 -0.79 -7.48 -7.68
C SER A 65 -0.43 -6.36 -6.69
N SER A 66 -1.29 -5.35 -6.54
CA SER A 66 -1.06 -4.17 -5.71
C SER A 66 -2.11 -4.06 -4.60
N GLY A 67 -3.24 -3.40 -4.84
CA GLY A 67 -4.20 -3.05 -3.79
C GLY A 67 -5.64 -3.36 -4.16
N VAL A 68 -6.46 -3.67 -3.17
CA VAL A 68 -7.93 -3.73 -3.32
C VAL A 68 -8.57 -2.72 -2.37
N PHE A 69 -9.31 -1.77 -2.92
CA PHE A 69 -10.10 -0.80 -2.15
C PHE A 69 -11.58 -1.12 -2.29
N ILE A 70 -12.25 -1.43 -1.18
CA ILE A 70 -13.70 -1.59 -1.12
C ILE A 70 -14.29 -0.31 -0.54
N GLY A 71 -14.82 0.55 -1.42
CA GLY A 71 -15.48 1.80 -1.02
C GLY A 71 -16.75 1.56 -0.21
N GLU A 72 -17.32 2.62 0.37
CA GLU A 72 -18.47 2.53 1.30
C GLU A 72 -19.69 1.79 0.74
N THR A 73 -19.95 1.93 -0.56
CA THR A 73 -21.04 1.24 -1.26
C THR A 73 -20.63 -0.14 -1.80
N GLY A 74 -19.34 -0.45 -1.74
CA GLY A 74 -18.73 -1.67 -2.25
C GLY A 74 -19.12 -2.90 -1.43
N VAL A 75 -19.46 -3.98 -2.13
CA VAL A 75 -19.77 -5.28 -1.52
C VAL A 75 -18.98 -6.36 -2.24
N VAL A 76 -18.15 -7.09 -1.51
CA VAL A 76 -17.38 -8.21 -2.05
C VAL A 76 -17.77 -9.48 -1.30
N GLU A 77 -18.18 -10.52 -2.05
CA GLU A 77 -18.52 -11.85 -1.57
C GLU A 77 -17.62 -12.87 -2.28
N GLY A 78 -16.55 -13.34 -1.63
CA GLY A 78 -15.58 -14.27 -2.23
C GLY A 78 -14.19 -14.25 -1.60
N ASN A 79 -13.18 -14.78 -2.30
CA ASN A 79 -11.80 -14.78 -1.83
C ASN A 79 -10.99 -13.65 -2.46
N VAL A 80 -10.14 -12.98 -1.68
CA VAL A 80 -9.30 -11.88 -2.15
C VAL A 80 -7.83 -12.18 -1.87
N LYS A 81 -6.97 -11.98 -2.87
CA LYS A 81 -5.51 -11.97 -2.72
C LYS A 81 -4.95 -10.65 -3.21
N SER A 82 -4.22 -9.92 -2.37
CA SER A 82 -3.62 -8.64 -2.75
C SER A 82 -2.38 -8.29 -1.91
N ALA A 83 -1.59 -7.32 -2.36
CA ALA A 83 -0.47 -6.82 -1.56
C ALA A 83 -0.95 -5.85 -0.46
N GLY A 84 -2.02 -5.08 -0.71
CA GLY A 84 -2.70 -4.25 0.28
C GLY A 84 -4.22 -4.33 0.13
N MET A 85 -4.95 -4.00 1.19
CA MET A 85 -6.41 -3.96 1.14
C MET A 85 -6.98 -2.92 2.09
N GLU A 86 -7.93 -2.13 1.62
CA GLU A 86 -8.71 -1.20 2.44
C GLU A 86 -10.21 -1.51 2.32
N VAL A 87 -10.90 -1.56 3.46
CA VAL A 87 -12.34 -1.85 3.52
C VAL A 87 -13.08 -0.70 4.21
N SER A 88 -13.81 0.08 3.41
CA SER A 88 -14.83 1.05 3.86
C SER A 88 -16.26 0.51 3.67
N GLY A 89 -16.45 -0.48 2.79
CA GLY A 89 -17.75 -1.12 2.53
C GLY A 89 -17.98 -2.41 3.30
N THR A 90 -18.50 -3.43 2.62
CA THR A 90 -18.76 -4.76 3.19
C THR A 90 -17.94 -5.83 2.47
N PHE A 91 -17.17 -6.60 3.24
CA PHE A 91 -16.42 -7.75 2.77
C PHE A 91 -16.93 -9.03 3.45
N ARG A 92 -17.20 -10.07 2.65
CA ARG A 92 -17.62 -11.39 3.11
C ARG A 92 -16.83 -12.49 2.42
N GLY A 93 -16.04 -13.25 3.17
CA GLY A 93 -15.22 -14.32 2.64
C GLY A 93 -13.81 -14.29 3.21
N ASN A 94 -12.85 -14.83 2.46
CA ASN A 94 -11.48 -14.98 2.95
C ASN A 94 -10.53 -14.00 2.25
N ALA A 95 -9.59 -13.40 2.97
CA ALA A 95 -8.59 -12.55 2.37
C ALA A 95 -7.18 -12.98 2.75
N GLU A 96 -6.27 -12.95 1.79
CA GLU A 96 -4.83 -13.11 1.97
C GLU A 96 -4.15 -11.82 1.51
N VAL A 97 -3.65 -11.04 2.46
CA VAL A 97 -3.04 -9.73 2.20
C VAL A 97 -1.62 -9.70 2.72
N SER A 98 -0.65 -9.62 1.81
CA SER A 98 0.76 -9.74 2.21
C SER A 98 1.28 -8.51 2.97
N GLY A 99 0.71 -7.33 2.73
CA GLY A 99 1.11 -6.07 3.34
C GLY A 99 0.07 -5.54 4.31
N GLU A 100 -0.33 -4.28 4.11
CA GLU A 100 -1.24 -3.56 5.01
C GLU A 100 -2.71 -3.87 4.71
N PHE A 101 -3.45 -4.21 5.77
CA PHE A 101 -4.89 -4.34 5.76
C PHE A 101 -5.52 -3.23 6.63
N LEU A 102 -6.21 -2.29 5.99
CA LEU A 102 -6.88 -1.17 6.64
C LEU A 102 -8.40 -1.38 6.67
N VAL A 103 -9.00 -1.18 7.84
CA VAL A 103 -10.46 -1.18 8.01
C VAL A 103 -10.90 0.20 8.42
N SER A 104 -11.62 0.87 7.52
CA SER A 104 -12.15 2.20 7.75
C SER A 104 -13.34 2.16 8.72
N SER A 105 -13.72 3.33 9.27
CA SER A 105 -14.73 3.44 10.33
C SER A 105 -16.10 2.88 9.95
N THR A 106 -16.41 2.79 8.67
CA THR A 106 -17.64 2.24 8.10
C THR A 106 -17.51 0.77 7.65
N GLY A 107 -16.28 0.25 7.65
CA GLY A 107 -15.92 -1.08 7.17
C GLY A 107 -16.57 -2.21 7.97
N ARG A 108 -17.13 -3.18 7.24
CA ARG A 108 -17.74 -4.38 7.81
C ARG A 108 -17.15 -5.63 7.19
N ILE A 109 -16.50 -6.45 8.00
CA ILE A 109 -15.82 -7.67 7.56
C ILE A 109 -16.43 -8.90 8.21
N PHE A 110 -16.75 -9.90 7.39
CA PHE A 110 -17.25 -11.20 7.83
C PHE A 110 -16.48 -12.33 7.15
N GLY A 111 -15.52 -12.92 7.85
CA GLY A 111 -14.75 -14.08 7.37
C GLY A 111 -13.30 -14.06 7.82
N ASP A 112 -12.48 -14.94 7.23
CA ASP A 112 -11.16 -15.26 7.76
C ASP A 112 -10.04 -14.53 6.98
N LEU A 113 -9.10 -13.94 7.72
CA LEU A 113 -8.05 -13.08 7.17
C LEU A 113 -6.66 -13.65 7.48
N VAL A 114 -5.79 -13.68 6.48
CA VAL A 114 -4.34 -13.91 6.61
C VAL A 114 -3.64 -12.63 6.19
N ILE A 115 -3.03 -11.91 7.13
CA ILE A 115 -2.57 -10.52 6.89
C ILE A 115 -1.20 -10.24 7.49
N GLY A 116 -0.39 -9.40 6.84
CA GLY A 116 0.90 -8.94 7.39
C GLY A 116 0.73 -7.93 8.51
N THR A 117 0.03 -6.82 8.23
CA THR A 117 -0.24 -5.73 9.19
C THR A 117 -1.73 -5.41 9.20
N LEU A 118 -2.27 -5.10 10.39
CA LEU A 118 -3.68 -4.75 10.58
C LEU A 118 -3.84 -3.35 11.17
N ASN A 119 -4.58 -2.47 10.48
CA ASN A 119 -5.00 -1.16 10.96
C ASN A 119 -6.53 -1.09 11.00
N VAL A 120 -7.11 -0.73 12.14
CA VAL A 120 -8.57 -0.69 12.34
C VAL A 120 -8.97 0.66 12.92
N ASN A 121 -9.78 1.40 12.16
CA ASN A 121 -10.32 2.68 12.58
C ASN A 121 -11.52 2.50 13.51
N ALA A 122 -11.72 3.46 14.42
CA ALA A 122 -12.85 3.45 15.34
C ALA A 122 -14.19 3.43 14.58
N GLY A 123 -15.08 2.51 14.95
CA GLY A 123 -16.38 2.29 14.29
C GLY A 123 -16.41 1.08 13.36
N ALA A 124 -15.26 0.56 12.94
CA ALA A 124 -15.16 -0.64 12.14
C ALA A 124 -15.75 -1.87 12.86
N MET A 125 -16.35 -2.78 12.08
CA MET A 125 -16.87 -4.05 12.58
C MET A 125 -16.21 -5.22 11.86
N MET A 126 -15.66 -6.16 12.61
CA MET A 126 -15.01 -7.35 12.06
C MET A 126 -15.48 -8.59 12.82
N ARG A 127 -15.79 -9.66 12.08
CA ARG A 127 -16.14 -10.97 12.63
C ARG A 127 -15.50 -12.08 11.80
N GLY A 128 -14.59 -12.82 12.43
CA GLY A 128 -13.95 -14.00 11.86
C GLY A 128 -12.60 -14.27 12.50
N LYS A 129 -11.82 -15.18 11.90
CA LYS A 129 -10.47 -15.50 12.37
C LYS A 129 -9.44 -14.61 11.67
N ILE A 130 -8.46 -14.10 12.43
CA ILE A 130 -7.33 -13.38 11.88
C ILE A 130 -6.06 -14.18 12.19
N LEU A 131 -5.27 -14.46 11.16
CA LEU A 131 -3.94 -15.04 11.26
C LEU A 131 -2.92 -14.00 10.78
N MET A 132 -2.02 -13.60 11.66
CA MET A 132 -0.96 -12.67 11.31
C MET A 132 0.16 -13.44 10.59
N ASN A 133 0.51 -13.01 9.38
CA ASN A 133 1.64 -13.53 8.60
C ASN A 133 2.90 -12.72 8.92
N ILE A 134 3.53 -13.06 10.04
CA ILE A 134 4.72 -12.35 10.55
C ILE A 134 5.96 -13.08 10.01
N PRO A 135 6.85 -12.41 9.26
CA PRO A 135 8.13 -13.01 8.90
C PRO A 135 8.95 -13.32 10.16
N GLU A 136 9.69 -14.43 10.16
CA GLU A 136 10.51 -14.81 11.32
C GLU A 136 11.48 -13.67 11.71
N PRO A 137 11.65 -13.39 13.02
CA PRO A 137 12.55 -12.35 13.47
C PRO A 137 13.98 -12.70 13.04
N VAL A 138 14.56 -11.87 12.17
CA VAL A 138 15.97 -11.94 11.82
C VAL A 138 16.75 -11.51 13.07
N VAL A 139 17.23 -12.45 13.86
CA VAL A 139 18.17 -12.16 14.94
C VAL A 139 19.49 -11.75 14.30
N PRO A 140 19.98 -10.51 14.49
CA PRO A 140 21.31 -10.14 14.02
C PRO A 140 22.32 -11.10 14.65
N GLU A 141 23.16 -11.73 13.84
CA GLU A 141 24.27 -12.55 14.33
C GLU A 141 25.10 -11.68 15.29
N MET A 142 25.13 -12.04 16.58
CA MET A 142 25.95 -11.32 17.55
C MET A 142 27.40 -11.58 17.21
N VAL A 143 28.09 -10.57 16.67
CA VAL A 143 29.55 -10.60 16.57
C VAL A 143 30.09 -10.50 18.01
N PRO A 144 30.88 -11.48 18.49
CA PRO A 144 31.47 -11.38 19.81
C PRO A 144 32.30 -10.10 19.89
N VAL A 145 31.94 -9.23 20.83
CA VAL A 145 32.74 -8.05 21.16
C VAL A 145 33.82 -8.54 22.11
N ASP A 146 35.04 -8.67 21.62
CA ASP A 146 36.19 -8.95 22.47
C ASP A 146 36.38 -7.76 23.42
N PHE A 147 35.97 -7.94 24.68
CA PHE A 147 36.27 -6.98 25.74
C PHE A 147 37.77 -7.08 26.05
N GLU A 148 38.56 -6.13 25.56
CA GLU A 148 39.92 -5.93 26.07
C GLU A 148 39.83 -5.59 27.57
N PRO A 149 40.43 -6.42 28.47
CA PRO A 149 40.41 -6.12 29.89
C PRO A 149 41.18 -4.82 30.13
N ALA A 150 40.55 -3.88 30.84
CA ALA A 150 41.21 -2.68 31.32
C ALA A 150 42.40 -3.09 32.21
N GLU A 151 43.61 -2.68 31.85
CA GLU A 151 44.78 -2.82 32.70
C GLU A 151 44.54 -2.07 34.03
N ASP A 152 44.55 -2.82 35.14
CA ASP A 152 44.43 -2.30 36.49
C ASP A 152 45.60 -1.35 36.81
N ALA A 153 45.36 -0.03 36.76
CA ALA A 153 46.24 0.95 37.35
C ALA A 153 46.17 0.86 38.89
N ILE A 154 47.10 0.12 39.50
CA ILE A 154 47.30 0.10 40.96
C ILE A 154 47.96 1.41 41.40
N PRO A 155 47.36 2.23 42.26
CA PRO A 155 48.05 3.37 42.85
C PRO A 155 49.00 2.87 43.96
N GLU A 156 50.31 3.10 43.80
CA GLU A 156 51.28 2.90 44.88
C GLU A 156 51.00 3.87 46.04
N HIS A 157 50.44 3.36 47.14
CA HIS A 157 50.37 4.08 48.41
C HIS A 157 51.59 3.75 49.27
N ASN A 158 52.65 4.56 49.18
CA ASN A 158 53.75 4.50 50.13
C ASN A 158 53.42 5.32 51.40
N GLY A 159 52.67 4.69 52.31
CA GLY A 159 52.61 5.10 53.71
C GLY A 159 53.67 4.36 54.52
N HIS A 160 54.75 5.04 54.92
CA HIS A 160 55.64 4.54 55.97
C HIS A 160 55.33 5.22 57.30
N ALA A 161 55.00 4.38 58.28
CA ALA A 161 54.62 4.72 59.64
C ALA A 161 55.78 5.25 60.49
N ALA A 162 55.39 6.02 61.51
CA ALA A 162 56.20 6.54 62.61
C ALA A 162 57.01 5.47 63.37
N ARG A 163 58.16 5.88 63.92
CA ARG A 163 58.70 5.31 65.17
C ARG A 163 59.64 6.30 65.90
N SER A 164 59.32 6.44 67.20
CA SER A 164 60.11 6.91 68.36
C SER A 164 60.80 8.27 68.31
#